data_AF-A0A139XCV4-F1
#
_entry.id   AF-A0A139XCV4-F1
#
_cell.length_a   1.000
_cell.length_b   1.000
_cell.length_c   1.000
_cell.angle_alpha   90.00
_cell.angle_beta   90.00
_cell.angle_gamma   90.00
#
_symmetry.space_group_name_H-M   'P 1'
#
loop_
_entity.id
_entity.type
_entity.pdbx_description
1 polymer ?
#
loop_
_entity_poly.entity_id
_entity_poly.type
_entity_poly.pdbx_seq_one_letter_code
_entity_poly.pdbx_strand_id
1 'polypeptide(L)'
;MSLRKEPLDWQLNASEIYLPFHYKGSLVGFLKQEFADEVLKVLNEDEVLKKALKIACAELIKQSGGELSQVKDLMKKYIKISERPKHGTRAIAILLGERQQELDLNNQEFAKFCDTFKLSPVELNNIYAGEPLDDSLLAPLSRILGISKTELCEIRDGCEREIVSG
;
A
#
# COMPACT_ATOMS: atom_id res chain seq x y z
N MET A 1 -29.79 -40.91 -27.86
CA MET A 1 -29.20 -39.55 -27.74
C MET A 1 -29.95 -38.82 -26.65
N SER A 2 -29.40 -38.77 -25.42
CA SER A 2 -30.05 -38.07 -24.31
C SER A 2 -29.74 -36.58 -24.42
N LEU A 3 -30.76 -35.76 -24.67
CA LEU A 3 -30.64 -34.31 -24.64
C LEU A 3 -30.29 -33.90 -23.20
N ARG A 4 -29.13 -33.26 -23.01
CA ARG A 4 -28.77 -32.67 -21.71
C ARG A 4 -29.89 -31.71 -21.31
N LYS A 5 -30.46 -31.89 -20.12
CA LYS A 5 -31.52 -31.03 -19.57
C LYS A 5 -30.95 -29.79 -18.86
N GLU A 6 -29.65 -29.76 -18.64
CA GLU A 6 -28.97 -28.64 -17.98
C GLU A 6 -28.35 -27.73 -19.04
N PRO A 7 -28.60 -26.41 -18.98
CA PRO A 7 -27.98 -25.44 -19.86
C PRO A 7 -26.46 -25.41 -19.62
N LEU A 8 -25.70 -25.13 -20.67
CA LEU A 8 -24.25 -25.00 -20.60
C LEU A 8 -23.87 -23.74 -19.81
N ASP A 9 -22.71 -23.73 -19.14
CA ASP A 9 -22.27 -22.61 -18.26
C ASP A 9 -22.19 -21.24 -18.95
N TRP A 10 -22.09 -21.21 -20.29
CA TRP A 10 -22.06 -20.01 -21.10
C TRP A 10 -23.43 -19.62 -21.69
N GLN A 11 -24.46 -20.44 -21.49
CA GLN A 11 -25.83 -20.13 -21.92
C GLN A 11 -26.53 -19.31 -20.84
N LEU A 12 -26.92 -18.09 -21.23
CA LEU A 12 -27.77 -17.23 -20.41
C LEU A 12 -29.12 -17.93 -20.21
N ASN A 13 -29.37 -18.36 -18.98
CA ASN A 13 -30.61 -19.02 -18.64
C ASN A 13 -31.73 -17.97 -18.55
N ALA A 14 -32.76 -18.05 -19.39
CA ALA A 14 -33.81 -17.03 -19.47
C ALA A 14 -34.63 -16.87 -18.18
N SER A 15 -34.51 -17.82 -17.25
CA SER A 15 -35.12 -17.81 -15.93
C SER A 15 -34.28 -17.11 -14.85
N GLU A 16 -33.02 -16.77 -15.14
CA GLU A 16 -32.14 -16.10 -14.18
C GLU A 16 -32.22 -14.58 -14.34
N ILE A 17 -32.28 -13.87 -13.20
CA ILE A 17 -32.33 -12.40 -13.16
C ILE A 17 -30.90 -11.87 -13.21
N TYR A 18 -30.59 -11.16 -14.30
CA TYR A 18 -29.32 -10.47 -14.47
C TYR A 18 -29.49 -8.97 -14.24
N LEU A 19 -28.62 -8.40 -13.41
CA LEU A 19 -28.64 -6.98 -13.05
C LEU A 19 -27.61 -6.21 -13.89
N PRO A 20 -27.97 -5.02 -14.41
CA PRO A 20 -27.04 -4.20 -15.17
C PRO A 20 -25.96 -3.58 -14.27
N PHE A 21 -24.70 -3.85 -14.60
CA PHE A 21 -23.53 -3.38 -13.88
C PHE A 21 -22.94 -2.14 -14.54
N HIS A 22 -22.85 -1.05 -13.77
CA HIS A 22 -22.33 0.22 -14.24
C HIS A 22 -21.03 0.57 -13.52
N TYR A 23 -20.02 1.01 -14.27
CA TYR A 23 -18.78 1.56 -13.74
C TYR A 23 -18.56 2.96 -14.30
N LYS A 24 -18.36 3.95 -13.42
CA LYS A 24 -18.21 5.37 -13.80
C LYS A 24 -19.33 5.88 -14.73
N GLY A 25 -20.56 5.45 -14.49
CA GLY A 25 -21.74 5.86 -15.27
C GLY A 25 -21.92 5.14 -16.62
N SER A 26 -20.98 4.27 -17.01
CA SER A 26 -21.10 3.46 -18.24
C SER A 26 -21.55 2.04 -17.91
N LEU A 27 -22.48 1.48 -18.70
CA LEU A 27 -22.90 0.08 -18.60
C LEU A 27 -21.76 -0.82 -19.09
N VAL A 28 -21.19 -1.62 -18.20
CA VAL A 28 -20.05 -2.49 -18.50
C VAL A 28 -20.49 -3.94 -18.71
N GLY A 29 -21.66 -4.34 -18.20
CA GLY A 29 -22.21 -5.66 -18.45
C GLY A 29 -23.43 -5.98 -17.59
N PHE A 30 -23.75 -7.27 -17.51
CA PHE A 30 -24.83 -7.80 -16.69
C PHE A 30 -24.27 -8.91 -15.78
N LEU A 31 -24.61 -8.85 -14.49
CA LEU A 31 -24.14 -9.80 -13.48
C LEU A 31 -25.33 -10.55 -12.90
N LYS A 32 -25.12 -11.83 -12.53
CA LYS A 32 -26.07 -12.51 -11.63
C LYS A 32 -26.03 -11.83 -10.27
N GLN A 33 -27.12 -11.92 -9.54
CA GLN A 33 -27.26 -11.28 -8.22
C GLN A 33 -26.16 -11.69 -7.22
N GLU A 34 -25.79 -12.97 -7.20
CA GLU A 34 -24.73 -13.49 -6.33
C GLU A 34 -23.37 -12.81 -6.58
N PHE A 35 -22.99 -12.63 -7.85
CA PHE A 35 -21.76 -11.93 -8.22
C PHE A 35 -21.87 -10.42 -8.03
N ALA A 36 -23.05 -9.84 -8.22
CA ALA A 36 -23.29 -8.43 -7.95
C ALA A 36 -23.04 -8.12 -6.46
N ASP A 37 -23.48 -8.99 -5.56
CA ASP A 37 -23.26 -8.84 -4.11
C ASP A 37 -21.78 -8.95 -3.73
N GLU A 38 -21.04 -9.89 -4.32
CA GLU A 38 -19.58 -10.01 -4.11
C GLU A 38 -18.82 -8.80 -4.65
N VAL A 39 -19.12 -8.38 -5.88
CA VAL A 39 -18.50 -7.20 -6.50
C VAL A 39 -18.82 -5.93 -5.70
N LEU A 40 -20.05 -5.79 -5.21
CA LEU A 40 -20.43 -4.67 -4.34
C LEU A 40 -19.71 -4.69 -3.00
N LYS A 41 -19.45 -5.87 -2.41
CA LYS A 41 -18.64 -5.96 -1.18
C LYS A 41 -17.23 -5.47 -1.46
N VAL A 42 -16.56 -6.02 -2.47
CA VAL A 42 -15.16 -5.66 -2.82
C VAL A 42 -15.03 -4.18 -3.17
N LEU A 43 -15.97 -3.63 -3.97
CA LEU A 43 -15.91 -2.22 -4.37
C LEU A 43 -16.19 -1.25 -3.21
N ASN A 44 -16.95 -1.67 -2.20
CA ASN A 44 -17.28 -0.84 -1.05
C ASN A 44 -16.38 -1.10 0.18
N GLU A 45 -15.49 -2.09 0.14
CA GLU A 45 -14.59 -2.44 1.25
C GLU A 45 -13.81 -1.21 1.75
N ASP A 46 -13.28 -0.39 0.85
CA ASP A 46 -12.59 0.85 1.18
C ASP A 46 -13.47 1.85 1.94
N GLU A 47 -14.74 1.98 1.55
CA GLU A 47 -15.68 2.85 2.26
C GLU A 47 -16.04 2.28 3.63
N VAL A 48 -16.23 0.96 3.72
CA VAL A 48 -16.54 0.26 4.96
C VAL A 48 -15.37 0.41 5.93
N LEU A 49 -14.14 0.21 5.49
CA LEU A 49 -12.91 0.39 6.27
C LEU A 49 -12.76 1.84 6.74
N LYS A 50 -12.96 2.82 5.84
CA LYS A 50 -12.91 4.25 6.22
C LYS A 50 -13.98 4.61 7.25
N LYS A 51 -15.20 4.06 7.13
CA LYS A 51 -16.28 4.26 8.12
C LYS A 51 -15.93 3.62 9.45
N ALA A 52 -15.41 2.39 9.46
CA ALA A 52 -14.98 1.69 10.67
C ALA A 52 -13.86 2.46 11.40
N LEU A 53 -12.84 2.91 10.65
CA LEU A 53 -11.76 3.74 11.19
C LEU A 53 -12.30 5.04 11.79
N LYS A 54 -13.26 5.69 11.13
CA LYS A 54 -13.90 6.91 11.66
C LYS A 54 -14.63 6.67 12.97
N ILE A 55 -15.35 5.56 13.09
CA ILE A 55 -16.07 5.19 14.32
C ILE A 55 -15.06 4.94 15.44
N ALA A 56 -14.01 4.16 15.19
CA ALA A 56 -12.97 3.88 16.18
C ALA A 56 -12.27 5.16 16.66
N CYS A 57 -11.87 6.05 15.74
CA CYS A 57 -11.26 7.33 16.10
C CYS A 57 -12.23 8.25 16.87
N ALA A 58 -13.51 8.28 16.50
CA ALA A 58 -14.52 9.07 17.21
C ALA A 58 -14.72 8.56 18.65
N GLU A 59 -14.74 7.24 18.84
CA GLU A 59 -14.84 6.60 20.16
C GLU A 59 -13.64 6.98 21.05
N LEU A 60 -12.42 6.87 20.51
CA LEU A 60 -11.19 7.19 21.22
C LEU A 60 -11.12 8.68 21.62
N ILE A 61 -11.49 9.57 20.70
CA ILE A 61 -11.49 11.02 20.98
C ILE A 61 -12.53 11.38 22.03
N LYS A 62 -13.71 10.74 21.98
CA LYS A 62 -14.75 10.92 22.98
C LYS A 62 -14.28 10.46 24.37
N GLN A 63 -13.55 9.34 24.44
CA GLN A 63 -12.96 8.84 25.69
C GLN A 63 -11.85 9.76 26.22
N SER A 64 -11.07 10.40 25.33
CA SER A 64 -10.02 11.35 25.71
C SER A 64 -10.52 12.78 25.96
N GLY A 65 -11.84 13.02 25.92
CA GLY A 65 -12.43 14.36 26.13
C GLY A 65 -12.18 15.36 25.00
N GLY A 66 -11.79 14.88 23.81
CA GLY A 66 -11.51 15.71 22.65
C GLY A 66 -12.74 16.00 21.77
N GLU A 67 -12.54 16.80 20.74
CA GLU A 67 -13.61 17.27 19.87
C GLU A 67 -13.78 16.41 18.61
N LEU A 68 -15.01 15.98 18.31
CA LEU A 68 -15.32 15.12 17.16
C LEU A 68 -15.04 15.77 15.79
N SER A 69 -14.96 17.11 15.75
CA SER A 69 -14.60 17.87 14.55
C SER A 69 -13.18 17.55 14.06
N GLN A 70 -12.28 17.15 14.96
CA GLN A 70 -10.87 16.85 14.67
C GLN A 70 -10.65 15.44 14.12
N VAL A 71 -11.64 14.53 14.24
CA VAL A 71 -11.53 13.12 13.80
C VAL A 71 -11.13 13.05 12.32
N LYS A 72 -11.75 13.85 11.45
CA LYS A 72 -11.46 13.82 10.01
C LYS A 72 -10.03 14.22 9.69
N ASP A 73 -9.52 15.26 10.34
CA ASP A 73 -8.17 15.76 10.08
C ASP A 73 -7.11 14.83 10.66
N LEU A 74 -7.37 14.23 11.82
CA LEU A 74 -6.52 13.20 12.41
C LEU A 74 -6.49 11.95 11.54
N MET A 75 -7.65 11.46 11.06
CA MET A 75 -7.70 10.33 10.13
C MET A 75 -6.89 10.62 8.86
N LYS A 76 -7.03 11.81 8.26
CA LYS A 76 -6.21 12.19 7.09
C LYS A 76 -4.71 12.15 7.40
N LYS A 77 -4.29 12.67 8.56
CA LYS A 77 -2.89 12.59 9.00
C LYS A 77 -2.44 11.15 9.17
N TYR A 78 -3.24 10.31 9.82
CA TYR A 78 -2.91 8.89 10.03
C TYR A 78 -2.83 8.11 8.71
N ILE A 79 -3.78 8.32 7.79
CA ILE A 79 -3.74 7.71 6.46
C ILE A 79 -2.46 8.13 5.73
N LYS A 80 -2.13 9.43 5.74
CA LYS A 80 -0.91 9.95 5.12
C LYS A 80 0.38 9.40 5.77
N ILE A 81 0.36 9.08 7.06
CA ILE A 81 1.49 8.43 7.75
C ILE A 81 1.58 6.94 7.40
N SER A 82 0.44 6.29 7.19
CA SER A 82 0.36 4.87 6.80
C SER A 82 0.61 4.63 5.32
N GLU A 83 0.46 5.66 4.48
CA GLU A 83 0.84 5.59 3.08
C GLU A 83 2.34 5.32 2.98
N ARG A 84 2.69 4.35 2.13
CA ARG A 84 4.08 3.99 1.87
C ARG A 84 4.85 5.25 1.45
N PRO A 85 5.85 5.72 2.23
CA PRO A 85 6.64 6.88 1.89
C PRO A 85 7.29 6.68 0.52
N LYS A 86 6.96 7.57 -0.42
CA LYS A 86 7.46 7.52 -1.80
C LYS A 86 8.91 8.03 -1.91
N HIS A 87 9.31 8.90 -0.98
CA HIS A 87 10.63 9.52 -0.97
C HIS A 87 11.15 9.75 0.46
N GLY A 88 12.43 10.10 0.59
CA GLY A 88 13.10 10.40 1.85
C GLY A 88 13.66 9.18 2.59
N THR A 89 14.28 9.41 3.75
CA THR A 89 14.91 8.36 4.57
C THR A 89 13.95 7.21 4.88
N ARG A 90 12.66 7.50 5.11
CA ARG A 90 11.65 6.46 5.37
C ARG A 90 11.36 5.58 4.16
N ALA A 91 11.49 6.08 2.94
CA ALA A 91 11.37 5.25 1.74
C ALA A 91 12.55 4.26 1.65
N ILE A 92 13.76 4.73 1.96
CA ILE A 92 14.98 3.90 2.03
C ILE A 92 14.85 2.83 3.13
N ALA A 93 14.30 3.19 4.29
CA ALA A 93 14.04 2.24 5.37
C ALA A 93 13.11 1.09 4.93
N ILE A 94 12.11 1.38 4.07
CA ILE A 94 11.24 0.35 3.52
C ILE A 94 12.00 -0.54 2.53
N LEU A 95 12.81 0.05 1.65
CA LEU A 95 13.64 -0.73 0.72
C LEU A 95 14.59 -1.67 1.47
N LEU A 96 15.15 -1.23 2.60
CA LEU A 96 15.97 -2.08 3.47
C LEU A 96 15.16 -3.23 4.08
N GLY A 97 13.92 -2.96 4.52
CA GLY A 97 13.01 -3.99 5.01
C GLY A 97 12.61 -5.02 3.94
N GLU A 98 12.35 -4.56 2.71
CA GLU A 98 12.09 -5.45 1.57
C GLU A 98 13.32 -6.29 1.25
N ARG A 99 14.50 -5.67 1.23
CA ARG A 99 15.76 -6.36 1.01
C ARG A 99 16.04 -7.41 2.09
N GLN A 100 15.70 -7.12 3.34
CA GLN A 100 15.79 -8.08 4.43
C GLN A 100 14.90 -9.30 4.20
N GLN A 101 13.66 -9.08 3.74
CA GLN A 101 12.71 -10.15 3.42
C GLN A 101 13.18 -10.99 2.22
N GLU A 102 13.70 -10.35 1.17
CA GLU A 102 14.26 -11.04 0.01
C GLU A 102 15.44 -11.95 0.36
N LEU A 103 16.24 -11.52 1.34
CA LEU A 103 17.39 -12.29 1.83
C LEU A 103 17.01 -13.34 2.89
N ASP A 104 15.73 -13.36 3.32
CA ASP A 104 15.21 -14.23 4.39
C ASP A 104 16.03 -14.14 5.69
N LEU A 105 16.42 -12.92 6.08
CA LEU A 105 17.25 -12.66 7.26
C LEU A 105 16.42 -12.12 8.43
N ASN A 106 16.72 -12.60 9.63
CA ASN A 106 16.18 -11.96 10.84
C ASN A 106 16.88 -10.61 11.12
N ASN A 107 16.35 -9.83 12.05
CA ASN A 107 16.86 -8.47 12.32
C ASN A 107 18.34 -8.45 12.73
N GLN A 108 18.82 -9.46 13.46
CA GLN A 108 20.21 -9.52 13.91
C GLN A 108 21.16 -9.90 12.77
N GLU A 109 20.74 -10.84 11.92
CA GLU A 109 21.48 -11.25 10.73
C GLU A 109 21.55 -10.12 9.71
N PHE A 110 20.45 -9.41 9.49
CA PHE A 110 20.41 -8.28 8.58
C PHE A 110 21.28 -7.12 9.05
N ALA A 111 21.28 -6.80 10.35
CA ALA A 111 22.18 -5.79 10.90
C ALA A 111 23.66 -6.16 10.67
N LYS A 112 24.04 -7.43 10.86
CA LYS A 112 25.40 -7.91 10.56
C LYS A 112 25.70 -7.86 9.06
N PHE A 113 24.74 -8.21 8.21
CA PHE A 113 24.87 -8.10 6.76
C PHE A 113 25.15 -6.65 6.35
N CYS A 114 24.37 -5.69 6.83
CA CYS A 114 24.58 -4.26 6.60
C CYS A 114 25.97 -3.79 7.08
N ASP A 115 26.44 -4.29 8.22
CA ASP A 115 27.75 -3.96 8.78
C ASP A 115 28.90 -4.38 7.83
N THR A 116 28.76 -5.49 7.10
CA THR A 116 29.74 -5.91 6.08
C THR A 116 29.89 -4.90 4.93
N PHE A 117 28.87 -4.08 4.68
CA PHE A 117 28.88 -3.01 3.68
C PHE A 117 29.24 -1.64 4.26
N LYS A 118 29.70 -1.59 5.52
CA LYS A 118 30.04 -0.36 6.26
C LYS A 118 28.81 0.50 6.60
N LEU A 119 27.67 -0.13 6.84
CA LEU A 119 26.51 0.52 7.45
C LEU A 119 26.38 0.01 8.89
N SER A 120 26.78 0.83 9.85
CA SER A 120 26.78 0.44 11.26
C SER A 120 25.35 0.23 11.79
N PRO A 121 25.17 -0.56 12.86
CA PRO A 121 23.86 -0.74 13.48
C PRO A 121 23.23 0.56 13.97
N VAL A 122 24.04 1.56 14.37
CA VAL A 122 23.55 2.88 14.80
C VAL A 122 22.98 3.64 13.60
N GLU A 123 23.71 3.71 12.49
CA GLU A 123 23.23 4.36 11.26
C GLU A 123 21.98 3.66 10.72
N LEU A 124 21.94 2.32 10.77
CA LEU A 124 20.76 1.55 10.38
C LEU A 124 19.54 1.91 11.24
N ASN A 125 19.70 2.04 12.55
CA ASN A 125 18.62 2.46 13.45
C ASN A 125 18.17 3.90 13.17
N ASN A 126 19.10 4.81 12.87
CA ASN A 126 18.78 6.21 12.54
C ASN A 126 17.95 6.29 11.24
N ILE A 127 18.26 5.44 10.26
CA ILE A 127 17.48 5.31 9.02
C ILE A 127 16.05 4.86 9.32
N TYR A 128 15.87 3.84 10.17
CA TYR A 128 14.54 3.37 10.58
C TYR A 128 13.76 4.41 11.41
N ALA A 129 14.44 5.24 12.19
CA ALA A 129 13.84 6.38 12.88
C ALA A 129 13.43 7.52 11.94
N GLY A 130 13.91 7.50 10.70
CA GLY A 130 13.65 8.53 9.68
C GLY A 130 14.51 9.77 9.84
N GLU A 131 15.70 9.65 10.44
CA GLU A 131 16.65 10.75 10.56
C GLU A 131 17.24 11.16 9.19
N PRO A 132 17.78 12.38 9.04
CA PRO A 132 18.42 12.80 7.80
C PRO A 132 19.56 11.86 7.41
N LEU A 133 19.59 11.46 6.15
CA LEU A 133 20.57 10.52 5.61
C LEU A 133 21.80 11.26 5.09
N ASP A 134 22.97 10.99 5.66
CA ASP A 134 24.23 11.55 5.20
C ASP A 134 24.66 10.98 3.84
N ASP A 135 25.26 11.81 2.98
CA ASP A 135 25.71 11.43 1.63
C ASP A 135 26.75 10.31 1.67
N SER A 136 27.51 10.21 2.77
CA SER A 136 28.48 9.13 3.00
C SER A 136 27.83 7.73 2.99
N LEU A 137 26.56 7.63 3.40
CA LEU A 137 25.80 6.39 3.51
C LEU A 137 25.21 5.91 2.18
N LEU A 138 25.12 6.79 1.17
CA LEU A 138 24.57 6.44 -0.15
C LEU A 138 25.35 5.31 -0.83
N ALA A 139 26.68 5.28 -0.64
CA ALA A 139 27.53 4.26 -1.27
C ALA A 139 27.40 2.87 -0.62
N PRO A 140 27.38 2.72 0.71
CA PRO A 140 26.97 1.50 1.38
C PRO A 140 25.56 1.05 0.97
N LEU A 141 24.57 1.95 1.03
CA LEU A 141 23.16 1.63 0.81
C LEU A 141 22.86 1.17 -0.61
N SER A 142 23.44 1.82 -1.62
CA SER A 142 23.32 1.37 -3.02
C SER A 142 23.79 -0.07 -3.22
N ARG A 143 24.85 -0.50 -2.52
CA ARG A 143 25.34 -1.89 -2.60
C ARG A 143 24.42 -2.88 -1.90
N ILE A 144 23.90 -2.51 -0.73
CA ILE A 144 22.96 -3.34 0.05
C ILE A 144 21.67 -3.57 -0.74
N LEU A 145 21.12 -2.48 -1.28
CA LEU A 145 19.84 -2.47 -2.01
C LEU A 145 19.97 -2.93 -3.47
N GLY A 146 21.18 -3.01 -4.01
CA GLY A 146 21.41 -3.42 -5.41
C GLY A 146 20.97 -2.39 -6.46
N ILE A 147 20.78 -1.13 -6.06
CA ILE A 147 20.38 -0.02 -6.95
C ILE A 147 21.52 0.96 -7.17
N SER A 148 21.42 1.79 -8.21
CA SER A 148 22.45 2.80 -8.47
C SER A 148 22.45 3.91 -7.42
N LYS A 149 23.60 4.55 -7.17
CA LYS A 149 23.68 5.72 -6.26
C LYS A 149 22.76 6.86 -6.71
N THR A 150 22.67 7.08 -8.01
CA THR A 150 21.82 8.12 -8.61
C THR A 150 20.33 7.85 -8.35
N GLU A 151 19.90 6.60 -8.50
CA GLU A 151 18.52 6.19 -8.20
C GLU A 151 18.22 6.29 -6.70
N LEU A 152 19.16 5.90 -5.84
CA LEU A 152 19.01 6.08 -4.39
C LEU A 152 18.90 7.57 -4.00
N CYS A 153 19.65 8.47 -4.65
CA CYS A 153 19.50 9.91 -4.48
C CYS A 153 18.12 10.39 -4.92
N GLU A 154 17.63 9.94 -6.08
CA GLU A 154 16.29 10.30 -6.57
C GLU A 154 15.20 9.88 -5.58
N ILE A 155 15.32 8.68 -5.00
CA ILE A 155 14.39 8.17 -3.97
C ILE A 155 14.50 9.00 -2.68
N ARG A 156 15.71 9.39 -2.26
CA ARG A 156 15.89 10.23 -1.08
C ARG A 156 15.28 11.63 -1.28
N ASP A 157 15.61 12.27 -2.39
CA ASP A 157 15.35 13.69 -2.64
C ASP A 157 13.96 13.93 -3.25
N GLY A 158 13.31 12.88 -3.77
CA GLY A 158 11.97 12.95 -4.34
C GLY A 158 11.93 13.64 -5.70
N CYS A 159 13.03 13.61 -6.46
CA CYS A 159 13.06 14.13 -7.83
C CYS A 159 12.31 13.15 -8.77
N GLU A 160 10.99 13.31 -8.86
CA GLU A 160 10.26 12.82 -10.02
C GLU A 160 10.86 13.51 -11.25
N ARG A 161 11.52 12.76 -12.14
CA ARG A 161 11.74 13.27 -13.50
C ARG A 161 10.34 13.46 -14.08
N GLU A 162 9.87 14.70 -14.12
CA GLU A 162 8.71 15.06 -14.91
C GLU A 162 8.96 14.51 -16.32
N ILE A 163 8.17 13.51 -16.72
CA ILE A 163 8.14 13.04 -18.09
C ILE A 163 7.56 14.20 -18.89
N VAL A 164 8.45 15.06 -19.40
CA VAL A 164 8.11 16.06 -20.40
C VAL A 164 7.66 15.28 -21.63
N SER A 165 6.34 15.11 -21.72
CA SER A 165 5.68 14.56 -22.90
C SER A 165 5.66 15.69 -23.94
N GLY A 166 6.63 15.68 -24.84
CA GLY A 166 6.66 16.51 -26.04
C GLY A 166 5.87 15.88 -27.18
#